data_AF-A0A420JBZ9-F1
#
_entry.id   AF-A0A420JBZ9-F1
#
_cell.length_a   1.000
_cell.length_b   1.000
_cell.length_c   1.000
_cell.angle_alpha   90.00
_cell.angle_beta   90.00
_cell.angle_gamma   90.00
#
_symmetry.space_group_name_H-M   'P 1'
#
loop_
_entity.id
_entity.type
_entity.pdbx_description
1 polymer ?
#
loop_
_entity_poly.entity_id
_entity_poly.type
_entity_poly.pdbx_seq_one_letter_code
_entity_poly.pdbx_strand_id
1 'polypeptide(L)'
;MSKSEDAALLLPGTEEIEFKPWTLKEATDATSTEIAKYIEDRINVYVDDNIYGRELHALWSLDFKDFNIIEYKKTTPQTKALRDFLRSRNVLVPRTGQSIAVELLKSRLTQWQPMPDDCLHEVKENFRPIYPITKQYAISNSTLEILRLSIKNTFEGQEHQHMLLAKWNEISLQSVLNEQEGTKDVERALITLITNLRKIQSGLDQSFKNEPYLYSKLLTAYRGHPATRAACSIYSNNNSVTDLSNRLQANIA
;
A
#
# COMPACT_ATOMS: atom_id res chain seq x y z
N MET A 1 19.62 31.41 -56.96
CA MET A 1 18.56 31.27 -55.93
C MET A 1 18.15 29.80 -55.96
N SER A 2 18.37 28.94 -54.98
CA SER A 2 18.70 29.11 -53.57
C SER A 2 19.71 28.03 -53.16
N LYS A 3 20.66 28.41 -52.31
CA LYS A 3 21.37 27.48 -51.42
C LYS A 3 20.38 27.06 -50.33
N SER A 4 20.32 25.77 -50.00
CA SER A 4 19.77 25.29 -48.73
C SER A 4 20.85 24.45 -48.08
N GLU A 5 21.55 25.07 -47.13
CA GLU A 5 22.49 24.43 -46.21
C GLU A 5 21.65 23.70 -45.15
N ASP A 6 21.60 22.37 -45.22
CA ASP A 6 21.10 21.54 -44.12
C ASP A 6 22.18 21.50 -43.03
N ALA A 7 22.07 22.44 -42.09
CA ALA A 7 22.81 22.40 -40.84
C ALA A 7 22.20 21.32 -39.95
N ALA A 8 22.71 20.09 -40.06
CA ALA A 8 22.51 19.07 -39.06
C ALA A 8 23.11 19.57 -37.74
N LEU A 9 22.25 20.07 -36.84
CA LEU A 9 22.57 20.34 -35.44
C LEU A 9 22.92 19.00 -34.76
N LEU A 10 24.20 18.66 -34.81
CA LEU A 10 24.80 17.72 -33.87
C LEU A 10 24.68 18.33 -32.47
N LEU A 11 23.63 17.94 -31.74
CA LEU A 11 23.63 18.04 -30.30
C LEU A 11 24.83 17.20 -29.81
N PRO A 12 25.77 17.77 -29.04
CA PRO A 12 26.81 16.96 -28.42
C PRO A 12 26.10 15.93 -27.55
N GLY A 13 26.31 14.65 -27.86
CA GLY A 13 25.81 13.55 -27.07
C GLY A 13 26.21 13.79 -25.63
N THR A 14 25.23 14.09 -24.77
CA THR A 14 25.36 13.87 -23.35
C THR A 14 25.54 12.37 -23.22
N GLU A 15 26.79 11.91 -23.12
CA GLU A 15 27.06 10.65 -22.45
C GLU A 15 26.33 10.76 -21.12
N GLU A 16 25.22 10.03 -20.97
CA GLU A 16 24.68 9.73 -19.66
C GLU A 16 25.80 8.97 -18.96
N ILE A 17 26.63 9.69 -18.21
CA ILE A 17 27.67 9.10 -17.38
C ILE A 17 26.91 8.29 -16.33
N GLU A 18 26.72 7.01 -16.63
CA GLU A 18 26.10 6.05 -15.73
C GLU A 18 26.90 6.10 -14.42
N PHE A 19 26.31 6.69 -13.39
CA PHE A 19 27.02 6.93 -12.16
C PHE A 19 27.38 5.59 -11.52
N LYS A 20 28.68 5.38 -11.31
CA LYS A 20 29.23 4.18 -10.68
C LYS A 20 29.74 4.52 -9.28
N PRO A 21 29.14 3.96 -8.21
CA PRO A 21 29.69 4.06 -6.87
C PRO A 21 31.14 3.59 -6.82
N TRP A 22 31.96 4.25 -6.00
CA TRP A 22 33.33 3.81 -5.77
C TRP A 22 33.38 2.38 -5.26
N THR A 23 34.32 1.61 -5.81
CA THR A 23 34.69 0.29 -5.32
C THR A 23 35.52 0.38 -4.05
N LEU A 24 35.58 -0.71 -3.29
CA LEU A 24 36.42 -0.81 -2.09
C LEU A 24 37.86 -0.34 -2.31
N LYS A 25 38.50 -0.75 -3.43
CA LYS A 25 39.89 -0.37 -3.73
C LYS A 25 40.04 1.13 -3.97
N GLU A 26 39.12 1.73 -4.73
CA GLU A 26 39.11 3.17 -4.98
C GLU A 26 38.93 3.95 -3.68
N ALA A 27 38.03 3.51 -2.80
CA ALA A 27 37.81 4.16 -1.51
C ALA A 27 39.03 4.08 -0.58
N THR A 28 39.70 2.93 -0.49
CA THR A 28 40.86 2.74 0.39
C THR A 28 42.09 3.51 -0.08
N ASP A 29 42.34 3.52 -1.40
CA ASP A 29 43.54 4.11 -1.99
C ASP A 29 43.39 5.64 -2.17
N ALA A 30 42.16 6.15 -2.19
CA ALA A 30 41.89 7.57 -2.38
C ALA A 30 42.51 8.46 -1.29
N THR A 31 42.99 9.61 -1.74
CA THR A 31 43.49 10.70 -0.91
C THR A 31 42.36 11.47 -0.23
N SER A 32 42.72 12.30 0.77
CA SER A 32 41.76 13.19 1.44
C SER A 32 41.01 14.10 0.45
N THR A 33 41.72 14.63 -0.55
CA THR A 33 41.16 15.52 -1.58
C THR A 33 40.19 14.81 -2.51
N GLU A 34 40.51 13.59 -2.93
CA GLU A 34 39.63 12.79 -3.79
C GLU A 34 38.35 12.39 -3.06
N ILE A 35 38.46 12.00 -1.80
CA ILE A 35 37.29 11.68 -0.97
C ILE A 35 36.44 12.92 -0.73
N ALA A 36 37.08 14.07 -0.46
CA ALA A 36 36.40 15.34 -0.28
C ALA A 36 35.58 15.70 -1.54
N LYS A 37 36.20 15.59 -2.71
CA LYS A 37 35.57 15.82 -4.01
C LYS A 37 34.40 14.86 -4.25
N TYR A 38 34.59 13.55 -4.00
CA TYR A 38 33.52 12.56 -4.16
C TYR A 38 32.30 12.88 -3.29
N ILE A 39 32.51 13.25 -2.02
CA ILE A 39 31.42 13.65 -1.13
C ILE A 39 30.68 14.88 -1.68
N GLU A 40 31.40 15.89 -2.15
CA GLU A 40 30.83 17.11 -2.72
C GLU A 40 30.03 16.82 -3.99
N ASP A 41 30.61 16.05 -4.92
CA ASP A 41 29.97 15.66 -6.17
C ASP A 41 28.65 14.91 -5.90
N ARG A 42 28.62 13.98 -4.93
CA ARG A 42 27.37 13.30 -4.53
C ARG A 42 26.35 14.23 -3.89
N ILE A 43 26.78 15.13 -3.01
CA ILE A 43 25.87 16.12 -2.41
C ILE A 43 25.22 16.98 -3.50
N ASN A 44 25.99 17.41 -4.50
CA ASN A 44 25.47 18.21 -5.63
C ASN A 44 24.42 17.44 -6.43
N VAL A 45 24.67 16.16 -6.76
CA VAL A 45 23.66 15.30 -7.42
C VAL A 45 22.37 15.23 -6.61
N TYR A 46 22.45 14.99 -5.30
CA TYR A 46 21.25 14.96 -4.45
C TYR A 46 20.53 16.32 -4.37
N VAL A 47 21.28 17.42 -4.48
CA VAL A 47 20.71 18.76 -4.50
C VAL A 47 19.95 19.01 -5.80
N ASP A 48 20.56 18.68 -6.94
CA ASP A 48 20.04 18.93 -8.28
C ASP A 48 18.75 18.14 -8.53
N ASP A 49 18.74 16.86 -8.12
CA ASP A 49 17.56 15.99 -8.22
C ASP A 49 16.56 16.19 -7.06
N ASN A 50 16.85 17.14 -6.16
CA ASN A 50 16.03 17.47 -5.00
C ASN A 50 15.68 16.26 -4.10
N ILE A 51 16.62 15.34 -3.92
CA ILE A 51 16.42 14.07 -3.20
C ILE A 51 16.37 14.31 -1.69
N TYR A 52 15.46 13.62 -0.98
CA TYR A 52 15.33 13.73 0.47
C TYR A 52 14.74 12.46 1.13
N GLY A 53 14.75 12.43 2.46
CA GLY A 53 14.11 11.39 3.27
C GLY A 53 14.59 9.98 2.93
N ARG A 54 13.64 9.06 2.72
CA ARG A 54 13.92 7.64 2.50
C ARG A 54 14.75 7.39 1.24
N GLU A 55 14.44 8.11 0.17
CA GLU A 55 15.13 7.98 -1.12
C GLU A 55 16.60 8.40 -1.00
N LEU A 56 16.83 9.54 -0.34
CA LEU A 56 18.19 10.02 -0.06
C LEU A 56 18.98 9.02 0.77
N HIS A 57 18.37 8.40 1.79
CA HIS A 57 19.05 7.38 2.60
C HIS A 57 19.44 6.16 1.78
N ALA A 58 18.58 5.70 0.87
CA ALA A 58 18.86 4.54 0.02
C ALA A 58 20.02 4.83 -0.96
N LEU A 59 19.98 5.98 -1.66
CA LEU A 59 21.02 6.36 -2.60
C LEU A 59 22.36 6.60 -1.90
N TRP A 60 22.37 7.41 -0.84
CA TRP A 60 23.57 7.61 -0.02
C TRP A 60 24.15 6.30 0.49
N SER A 61 23.31 5.35 0.91
CA SER A 61 23.79 4.05 1.37
C SER A 61 24.46 3.23 0.27
N LEU A 62 23.99 3.36 -0.97
CA LEU A 62 24.56 2.70 -2.14
C LEU A 62 25.87 3.36 -2.57
N ASP A 63 25.89 4.68 -2.66
CA ASP A 63 27.04 5.46 -3.15
C ASP A 63 28.25 5.36 -2.23
N PHE A 64 28.00 5.20 -0.94
CA PHE A 64 29.03 5.08 0.07
C PHE A 64 29.14 3.66 0.63
N LYS A 65 28.60 2.63 -0.03
CA LYS A 65 28.57 1.25 0.50
C LYS A 65 29.93 0.73 0.97
N ASP A 66 30.98 1.11 0.23
CA ASP A 66 32.36 0.65 0.44
C ASP A 66 33.20 1.58 1.33
N PHE A 67 32.62 2.69 1.82
CA PHE A 67 33.30 3.57 2.77
C PHE A 67 33.25 3.01 4.20
N ASN A 68 34.34 3.16 4.95
CA ASN A 68 34.39 2.86 6.38
C ASN A 68 34.79 4.11 7.19
N ILE A 69 34.97 3.95 8.50
CA ILE A 69 35.35 5.02 9.42
C ILE A 69 36.66 5.70 8.99
N ILE A 70 37.59 4.94 8.39
CA ILE A 70 38.90 5.41 7.98
C ILE A 70 38.75 6.45 6.86
N GLU A 71 37.98 6.12 5.82
CA GLU A 71 37.75 6.98 4.66
C GLU A 71 37.05 8.28 5.08
N TYR A 72 35.99 8.19 5.89
CA TYR A 72 35.31 9.37 6.41
C TYR A 72 36.21 10.25 7.30
N LYS A 73 37.18 9.67 8.02
CA LYS A 73 38.13 10.44 8.85
C LYS A 73 39.21 11.13 8.04
N LYS A 74 39.48 10.73 6.78
CA LYS A 74 40.44 11.42 5.90
C LYS A 74 40.00 12.86 5.60
N THR A 75 38.70 13.17 5.68
CA THR A 75 38.18 14.50 5.37
C THR A 75 37.05 14.94 6.33
N THR A 76 37.44 15.38 7.53
CA THR A 76 36.48 15.80 8.58
C THR A 76 35.51 16.91 8.13
N PRO A 77 35.92 17.97 7.41
CA PRO A 77 35.00 19.05 7.02
C PRO A 77 33.90 18.57 6.06
N GLN A 78 34.25 17.79 5.03
CA GLN A 78 33.31 17.27 4.05
C GLN A 78 32.43 16.16 4.63
N THR A 79 32.98 15.30 5.48
CA THR A 79 32.20 14.33 6.25
C THR A 79 31.16 15.01 7.15
N LYS A 80 31.51 16.15 7.78
CA LYS A 80 30.56 16.97 8.53
C LYS A 80 29.51 17.60 7.61
N ALA A 81 29.91 18.12 6.45
CA ALA A 81 28.99 18.69 5.46
C ALA A 81 27.96 17.65 4.98
N LEU A 82 28.40 16.41 4.70
CA LEU A 82 27.53 15.30 4.34
C LEU A 82 26.50 15.00 5.44
N ARG A 83 26.95 14.87 6.69
CA ARG A 83 26.03 14.66 7.83
C ARG A 83 25.01 15.77 7.95
N ASP A 84 25.46 17.02 7.92
CA ASP A 84 24.59 18.19 8.08
C ASP A 84 23.60 18.28 6.89
N PHE A 85 24.03 17.92 5.68
CA PHE A 85 23.16 17.80 4.49
C PHE A 85 22.07 16.73 4.68
N LEU A 86 22.45 15.51 5.06
CA LEU A 86 21.51 14.40 5.31
C LEU A 86 20.44 14.79 6.35
N ARG A 87 20.87 15.38 7.47
CA ARG A 87 19.96 15.88 8.51
C ARG A 87 19.03 16.97 7.98
N SER A 88 19.55 17.92 7.19
CA SER A 88 18.74 18.98 6.58
C SER A 88 17.64 18.48 5.63
N ARG A 89 17.82 17.27 5.10
CA ARG A 89 16.96 16.57 4.15
C ARG A 89 16.19 15.40 4.80
N ASN A 90 15.99 15.43 6.13
CA ASN A 90 15.19 14.46 6.87
C ASN A 90 15.74 13.01 6.88
N VAL A 91 17.07 12.88 6.98
CA VAL A 91 17.76 11.60 7.23
C VAL A 91 18.48 11.65 8.57
N LEU A 92 18.16 10.73 9.47
CA LEU A 92 18.75 10.70 10.80
C LEU A 92 20.21 10.21 10.78
N VAL A 93 21.12 11.15 11.05
CA VAL A 93 22.49 10.83 11.48
C VAL A 93 22.72 11.44 12.85
N PRO A 94 22.79 10.63 13.93
CA PRO A 94 22.86 11.13 15.30
C PRO A 94 24.08 12.03 15.57
N ARG A 95 23.90 12.99 16.48
CA ARG A 95 24.97 13.80 17.06
C ARG A 95 25.27 13.29 18.47
N THR A 96 25.74 12.06 18.57
CA THR A 96 26.20 11.50 19.85
C THR A 96 27.60 12.02 20.18
N GLY A 97 28.12 11.68 21.37
CA GLY A 97 29.53 11.93 21.71
C GLY A 97 30.54 11.11 20.88
N GLN A 98 30.11 10.34 19.89
CA GLN A 98 30.98 9.59 18.98
C GLN A 98 31.42 10.44 17.78
N SER A 99 32.48 10.01 17.10
CA SER A 99 32.95 10.70 15.90
C SER A 99 31.93 10.62 14.75
N ILE A 100 31.83 11.66 13.92
CA ILE A 100 30.90 11.74 12.78
C ILE A 100 31.01 10.53 11.84
N ALA A 101 32.23 10.06 11.59
CA ALA A 101 32.51 8.89 10.76
C ALA A 101 31.84 7.61 11.29
N VAL A 102 31.80 7.42 12.61
CA VAL A 102 31.15 6.27 13.25
C VAL A 102 29.64 6.37 13.12
N GLU A 103 29.07 7.55 13.35
CA GLU A 103 27.63 7.76 13.22
C GLU A 103 27.14 7.61 11.77
N LEU A 104 27.90 8.09 10.78
CA LEU A 104 27.58 7.87 9.37
C LEU A 104 27.58 6.38 9.00
N LEU A 105 28.60 5.63 9.43
CA LEU A 105 28.64 4.19 9.19
C LEU A 105 27.45 3.47 9.83
N LYS A 106 27.14 3.80 11.09
CA LYS A 106 25.99 3.21 11.79
C LYS A 106 24.67 3.55 11.11
N SER A 107 24.42 4.82 10.82
CA SER A 107 23.20 5.28 10.13
C SER A 107 23.01 4.66 8.76
N ARG A 108 24.11 4.34 8.06
CA ARG A 108 24.07 3.63 6.78
C ARG A 108 23.62 2.18 6.93
N LEU A 109 24.09 1.51 7.99
CA LEU A 109 23.78 0.10 8.27
C LEU A 109 22.40 -0.10 8.90
N THR A 110 21.80 0.95 9.45
CA THR A 110 20.44 0.92 10.00
C THR A 110 19.38 1.21 8.94
N GLN A 111 18.16 0.73 9.17
CA GLN A 111 17.00 1.12 8.37
C GLN A 111 16.76 2.63 8.46
N TRP A 112 16.30 3.23 7.36
CA TRP A 112 15.95 4.65 7.32
C TRP A 112 15.00 5.04 8.47
N GLN A 113 15.33 6.16 9.12
CA GLN A 113 14.48 6.83 10.09
C GLN A 113 14.43 8.33 9.78
N PRO A 114 13.24 8.97 9.89
CA PRO A 114 13.12 10.41 9.78
C PRO A 114 13.81 11.09 10.97
N MET A 115 14.08 12.39 10.82
CA MET A 115 14.60 13.21 11.90
C MET A 115 13.57 13.31 13.05
N PRO A 116 13.95 13.04 14.30
CA PRO A 116 13.07 13.18 15.46
C PRO A 116 12.59 14.62 15.68
N ASP A 117 11.45 14.76 16.38
CA ASP A 117 10.75 16.04 16.59
C ASP A 117 11.62 17.12 17.24
N ASP A 118 12.44 16.74 18.22
CA ASP A 118 13.38 17.63 18.91
C ASP A 118 14.47 18.18 17.98
N CYS A 119 14.78 17.48 16.89
CA CYS A 119 15.78 17.83 15.91
C CYS A 119 15.20 18.40 14.60
N LEU A 120 13.88 18.60 14.48
CA LEU A 120 13.24 19.10 13.26
C LEU A 120 13.68 20.50 12.86
N HIS A 121 14.12 21.31 13.82
CA HIS A 121 14.67 22.65 13.57
C HIS A 121 15.92 22.61 12.66
N GLU A 122 16.62 21.46 12.59
CA GLU A 122 17.76 21.25 11.68
C GLU A 122 17.32 20.85 10.25
N VAL A 123 16.07 20.42 10.07
CA VAL A 123 15.52 20.05 8.76
C VAL A 123 15.00 21.32 8.07
N LYS A 124 15.30 21.50 6.78
CA LYS A 124 14.75 22.63 6.01
C LYS A 124 13.23 22.48 5.90
N GLU A 125 12.50 23.59 5.99
CA GLU A 125 11.02 23.61 6.02
C GLU A 125 10.36 22.74 4.94
N ASN A 126 10.88 22.79 3.72
CA ASN A 126 10.36 22.05 2.58
C ASN A 126 10.62 20.53 2.64
N PHE A 127 11.51 20.07 3.51
CA PHE A 127 11.81 18.64 3.74
C PHE A 127 11.38 18.15 5.11
N ARG A 128 10.83 19.04 5.96
CA ARG A 128 10.22 18.59 7.20
C ARG A 128 9.09 17.65 6.86
N PRO A 129 8.92 16.56 7.63
CA PRO A 129 7.69 15.81 7.53
C PRO A 129 6.54 16.79 7.70
N ILE A 130 5.57 16.74 6.78
CA ILE A 130 4.31 17.46 6.96
C ILE A 130 3.62 16.74 8.10
N TYR A 131 3.95 17.11 9.33
CA TYR A 131 3.14 16.79 10.49
C TYR A 131 1.98 17.77 10.45
N PRO A 132 0.74 17.33 10.15
CA PRO A 132 -0.40 18.19 10.35
C PRO A 132 -0.45 18.51 11.84
N ILE A 133 -0.16 19.77 12.17
CA ILE A 133 -0.47 20.35 13.47
C ILE A 133 -1.95 20.00 13.72
N THR A 134 -2.20 19.32 14.84
CA THR A 134 -3.49 18.88 15.39
C THR A 134 -4.32 17.85 14.61
N LYS A 135 -3.93 16.56 14.69
CA LYS A 135 -4.76 15.42 15.20
C LYS A 135 -4.16 14.07 14.81
N GLN A 136 -3.36 13.50 15.71
CA GLN A 136 -2.75 12.16 15.66
C GLN A 136 -3.76 10.98 15.67
N TYR A 137 -5.03 11.14 15.28
CA TYR A 137 -5.99 10.02 15.23
C TYR A 137 -6.99 10.05 14.06
N ALA A 138 -6.88 10.95 13.08
CA ALA A 138 -7.90 11.07 12.02
C ALA A 138 -7.44 10.80 10.59
N ILE A 139 -6.16 11.01 10.24
CA ILE A 139 -5.80 11.18 8.82
C ILE A 139 -5.38 9.87 8.11
N SER A 140 -4.90 8.85 8.83
CA SER A 140 -4.65 7.52 8.22
C SER A 140 -5.94 6.81 7.80
N ASN A 141 -7.06 7.10 8.46
CA ASN A 141 -8.38 6.61 8.03
C ASN A 141 -8.91 7.41 6.85
N SER A 142 -8.75 8.73 6.80
CA SER A 142 -9.37 9.53 5.74
C SER A 142 -8.80 9.25 4.34
N THR A 143 -7.47 9.17 4.16
CA THR A 143 -6.88 8.92 2.84
C THR A 143 -7.11 7.48 2.38
N LEU A 144 -7.06 6.52 3.31
CA LEU A 144 -7.34 5.12 3.01
C LEU A 144 -8.82 4.89 2.71
N GLU A 145 -9.73 5.57 3.43
CA GLU A 145 -11.16 5.55 3.13
C GLU A 145 -11.47 6.28 1.81
N ILE A 146 -10.79 7.38 1.48
CA ILE A 146 -10.94 8.05 0.18
C ILE A 146 -10.49 7.11 -0.96
N LEU A 147 -9.33 6.46 -0.83
CA LEU A 147 -8.86 5.48 -1.82
C LEU A 147 -9.79 4.27 -1.92
N ARG A 148 -10.21 3.72 -0.78
CA ARG A 148 -11.17 2.62 -0.70
C ARG A 148 -12.49 2.99 -1.36
N LEU A 149 -13.05 4.17 -1.08
CA LEU A 149 -14.28 4.67 -1.68
C LEU A 149 -14.10 4.93 -3.18
N SER A 150 -12.95 5.45 -3.61
CA SER A 150 -12.65 5.68 -5.03
C SER A 150 -12.55 4.37 -5.81
N ILE A 151 -11.81 3.38 -5.31
CA ILE A 151 -11.72 2.04 -5.90
C ILE A 151 -13.10 1.38 -5.89
N LYS A 152 -13.80 1.42 -4.74
CA LYS A 152 -15.15 0.86 -4.62
C LYS A 152 -16.12 1.50 -5.62
N ASN A 153 -16.13 2.83 -5.78
CA ASN A 153 -17.04 3.49 -6.71
C ASN A 153 -16.67 3.23 -8.18
N THR A 154 -15.38 3.03 -8.48
CA THR A 154 -14.91 2.72 -9.84
C THR A 154 -15.27 1.31 -10.27
N PHE A 155 -15.24 0.32 -9.36
CA PHE A 155 -15.46 -1.09 -9.67
C PHE A 155 -16.81 -1.65 -9.19
N GLU A 156 -17.38 -1.09 -8.12
CA GLU A 156 -18.67 -1.45 -7.50
C GLU A 156 -19.68 -0.28 -7.60
N GLY A 157 -19.68 0.42 -8.74
CA GLY A 157 -20.62 1.51 -9.00
C GLY A 157 -22.10 1.07 -9.00
N GLN A 158 -23.00 2.02 -9.32
CA GLN A 158 -24.45 1.80 -9.25
C GLN A 158 -24.94 0.58 -10.07
N GLU A 159 -24.33 0.33 -11.23
CA GLU A 159 -24.66 -0.82 -12.08
C GLU A 159 -24.32 -2.16 -11.41
N HIS A 160 -23.21 -2.23 -10.67
CA HIS A 160 -22.83 -3.41 -9.91
C HIS A 160 -23.83 -3.67 -8.78
N GLN A 161 -24.25 -2.62 -8.06
CA GLN A 161 -25.27 -2.73 -7.02
C GLN A 161 -26.63 -3.20 -7.59
N HIS A 162 -27.04 -2.65 -8.74
CA HIS A 162 -28.26 -3.08 -9.44
C HIS A 162 -28.17 -4.54 -9.90
N MET A 163 -27.03 -4.97 -10.44
CA MET A 163 -26.78 -6.36 -10.83
C MET A 163 -26.86 -7.31 -9.63
N LEU A 164 -26.24 -6.95 -8.49
CA LEU A 164 -26.29 -7.76 -7.27
C LEU A 164 -27.70 -7.85 -6.70
N LEU A 165 -28.48 -6.76 -6.72
CA LEU A 165 -29.88 -6.77 -6.30
C LEU A 165 -30.77 -7.61 -7.23
N ALA A 166 -30.54 -7.56 -8.54
CA ALA A 166 -31.23 -8.42 -9.49
C ALA A 166 -30.96 -9.91 -9.19
N LYS A 167 -29.68 -10.28 -9.02
CA LYS A 167 -29.28 -11.64 -8.62
C LYS A 167 -29.85 -12.04 -7.27
N TRP A 168 -29.84 -11.13 -6.29
CA TRP A 168 -30.44 -11.35 -4.98
C TRP A 168 -31.93 -11.65 -5.09
N ASN A 169 -32.66 -10.96 -5.96
CA ASN A 169 -34.10 -11.17 -6.12
C ASN A 169 -34.41 -12.47 -6.88
N GLU A 170 -33.65 -12.77 -7.92
CA GLU A 170 -33.85 -13.92 -8.81
C GLU A 170 -33.48 -15.27 -8.16
N ILE A 171 -32.44 -15.29 -7.31
CA ILE A 171 -31.98 -16.54 -6.72
C ILE A 171 -33.05 -17.16 -5.79
N SER A 172 -33.33 -18.44 -6.03
CA SER A 172 -34.30 -19.24 -5.29
C SER A 172 -33.79 -20.69 -5.14
N LEU A 173 -34.42 -21.48 -4.27
CA LEU A 173 -34.05 -22.89 -4.16
C LEU A 173 -34.26 -23.65 -5.47
N GLN A 174 -35.31 -23.30 -6.23
CA GLN A 174 -35.61 -23.93 -7.52
C GLN A 174 -34.57 -23.59 -8.59
N SER A 175 -34.08 -22.34 -8.63
CA SER A 175 -33.04 -21.95 -9.60
C SER A 175 -31.75 -22.73 -9.35
N VAL A 176 -31.32 -22.84 -8.08
CA VAL A 176 -30.13 -23.61 -7.70
C VAL A 176 -30.30 -25.10 -8.00
N LEU A 177 -31.49 -25.67 -7.79
CA LEU A 177 -31.78 -27.07 -8.14
C LEU A 177 -31.74 -27.35 -9.64
N ASN A 178 -32.06 -26.36 -10.48
CA ASN A 178 -32.05 -26.49 -11.93
C ASN A 178 -30.63 -26.34 -12.52
N GLU A 179 -29.74 -25.64 -11.81
CA GLU A 179 -28.32 -25.49 -12.16
C GLU A 179 -27.45 -26.69 -11.74
N GLN A 180 -27.98 -27.58 -10.89
CA GLN A 180 -27.26 -28.79 -10.49
C GLN A 180 -27.15 -29.78 -11.65
N GLU A 181 -25.93 -30.23 -11.95
CA GLU A 181 -25.71 -31.37 -12.83
C GLU A 181 -25.99 -32.69 -12.09
N GLY A 182 -26.76 -33.58 -12.73
CA GLY A 182 -27.08 -34.92 -12.23
C GLY A 182 -28.34 -34.98 -11.36
N THR A 183 -28.36 -35.91 -10.39
CA THR A 183 -29.50 -36.09 -9.47
C THR A 183 -29.68 -34.84 -8.62
N LYS A 184 -30.92 -34.33 -8.57
CA LYS A 184 -31.27 -33.17 -7.77
C LYS A 184 -31.15 -33.50 -6.29
N ASP A 185 -30.22 -32.84 -5.62
CA ASP A 185 -29.97 -32.95 -4.18
C ASP A 185 -30.39 -31.66 -3.50
N VAL A 186 -31.47 -31.75 -2.72
CA VAL A 186 -32.08 -30.62 -2.01
C VAL A 186 -31.17 -30.11 -0.91
N GLU A 187 -30.46 -30.97 -0.19
CA GLU A 187 -29.54 -30.56 0.88
C GLU A 187 -28.34 -29.80 0.30
N ARG A 188 -27.74 -30.35 -0.76
CA ARG A 188 -26.67 -29.66 -1.51
C ARG A 188 -27.15 -28.32 -2.07
N ALA A 189 -28.40 -28.25 -2.55
CA ALA A 189 -28.98 -27.02 -3.08
C ALA A 189 -29.20 -25.97 -1.99
N LEU A 190 -29.62 -26.37 -0.78
CA LEU A 190 -29.76 -25.46 0.36
C LEU A 190 -28.43 -24.84 0.77
N ILE A 191 -27.39 -25.65 0.93
CA ILE A 191 -26.05 -25.18 1.30
C ILE A 191 -25.51 -24.21 0.24
N THR A 192 -25.71 -24.56 -1.04
CA THR A 192 -25.30 -23.72 -2.18
C THR A 192 -26.06 -22.39 -2.19
N LEU A 193 -27.37 -22.41 -1.97
CA LEU A 193 -28.20 -21.21 -1.91
C LEU A 193 -27.77 -20.27 -0.78
N ILE A 194 -27.57 -20.79 0.43
CA ILE A 194 -27.12 -19.99 1.59
C ILE A 194 -25.73 -19.38 1.31
N THR A 195 -24.83 -20.16 0.72
CA THR A 195 -23.49 -19.69 0.35
C THR A 195 -23.56 -18.56 -0.69
N ASN A 196 -24.38 -18.72 -1.73
CA ASN A 196 -24.54 -17.72 -2.78
C ASN A 196 -25.20 -16.44 -2.25
N LEU A 197 -26.23 -16.56 -1.42
CA LEU A 197 -26.86 -15.41 -0.77
C LEU A 197 -25.86 -14.65 0.11
N ARG A 198 -25.05 -15.33 0.92
CA ARG A 198 -24.01 -14.67 1.73
C ARG A 198 -22.97 -13.94 0.87
N LYS A 199 -22.56 -14.53 -0.25
CA LYS A 199 -21.64 -13.88 -1.20
C LYS A 199 -22.26 -12.61 -1.80
N ILE A 200 -23.50 -12.69 -2.28
CA ILE A 200 -24.21 -11.52 -2.84
C ILE A 200 -24.40 -10.44 -1.74
N GLN A 201 -24.82 -10.83 -0.54
CA GLN A 201 -25.02 -9.92 0.59
C GLN A 201 -23.74 -9.17 0.96
N SER A 202 -22.58 -9.82 0.85
CA SER A 202 -21.30 -9.17 1.13
C SER A 202 -20.97 -8.01 0.19
N GLY A 203 -21.53 -8.00 -1.04
CA GLY A 203 -21.38 -6.94 -2.03
C GLY A 203 -22.50 -5.88 -2.01
N LEU A 204 -23.62 -6.13 -1.33
CA LEU A 204 -24.72 -5.15 -1.19
C LEU A 204 -24.35 -4.00 -0.24
N ASP A 205 -25.19 -2.96 -0.18
CA ASP A 205 -25.04 -1.88 0.79
C ASP A 205 -25.14 -2.36 2.25
N GLN A 206 -24.52 -1.58 3.15
CA GLN A 206 -24.43 -1.91 4.58
C GLN A 206 -25.81 -2.09 5.24
N SER A 207 -26.84 -1.41 4.73
CA SER A 207 -28.24 -1.54 5.17
C SER A 207 -28.81 -2.95 4.96
N PHE A 208 -28.27 -3.72 4.01
CA PHE A 208 -28.72 -5.07 3.67
C PHE A 208 -27.86 -6.16 4.32
N LYS A 209 -26.71 -5.81 4.93
CA LYS A 209 -25.78 -6.75 5.60
C LYS A 209 -26.20 -7.09 7.02
N ASN A 210 -27.43 -7.52 7.19
CA ASN A 210 -27.96 -7.94 8.48
C ASN A 210 -28.66 -9.30 8.41
N GLU A 211 -28.62 -10.04 9.52
CA GLU A 211 -29.23 -11.37 9.66
C GLU A 211 -30.75 -11.37 9.36
N PRO A 212 -31.57 -10.40 9.84
CA PRO A 212 -32.99 -10.35 9.53
C PRO A 212 -33.31 -10.25 8.02
N TYR A 213 -32.48 -9.51 7.27
CA TYR A 213 -32.63 -9.38 5.83
C TYR A 213 -32.31 -10.70 5.11
N LEU A 214 -31.25 -11.39 5.52
CA LEU A 214 -30.92 -12.72 5.00
C LEU A 214 -32.03 -13.74 5.35
N TYR A 215 -32.51 -13.73 6.60
CA TYR A 215 -33.59 -14.61 7.06
C TYR A 215 -34.89 -14.43 6.25
N SER A 216 -35.32 -13.18 6.06
CA SER A 216 -36.52 -12.88 5.27
C SER A 216 -36.37 -13.26 3.79
N LYS A 217 -35.18 -13.06 3.20
CA LYS A 217 -34.88 -13.53 1.85
C LYS A 217 -34.91 -15.05 1.76
N LEU A 218 -34.34 -15.77 2.71
CA LEU A 218 -34.35 -17.23 2.74
C LEU A 218 -35.78 -17.77 2.79
N LEU A 219 -36.63 -17.23 3.67
CA LEU A 219 -38.06 -17.59 3.70
C LEU A 219 -38.73 -17.41 2.34
N THR A 220 -38.42 -16.32 1.64
CA THR A 220 -38.99 -16.04 0.32
C THR A 220 -38.41 -16.98 -0.76
N ALA A 221 -37.10 -17.24 -0.73
CA ALA A 221 -36.40 -18.12 -1.66
C ALA A 221 -36.82 -19.59 -1.52
N TYR A 222 -37.29 -19.99 -0.33
CA TYR A 222 -37.77 -21.33 -0.04
C TYR A 222 -39.25 -21.56 -0.37
N ARG A 223 -40.09 -20.51 -0.38
CA ARG A 223 -41.56 -20.64 -0.58
C ARG A 223 -41.97 -21.39 -1.86
N GLY A 224 -41.12 -21.44 -2.86
CA GLY A 224 -41.37 -22.15 -4.13
C GLY A 224 -41.20 -23.67 -4.09
N HIS A 225 -40.79 -24.28 -2.97
CA HIS A 225 -40.54 -25.73 -2.89
C HIS A 225 -41.49 -26.44 -1.88
N PRO A 226 -42.09 -27.60 -2.20
CA PRO A 226 -42.98 -28.32 -1.29
C PRO A 226 -42.30 -28.78 0.01
N ALA A 227 -41.07 -29.30 -0.08
CA ALA A 227 -40.33 -29.84 1.08
C ALA A 227 -39.94 -28.79 2.13
N THR A 228 -39.89 -27.51 1.76
CA THR A 228 -39.48 -26.42 2.67
C THR A 228 -40.66 -25.74 3.36
N ARG A 229 -41.90 -26.05 2.93
CA ARG A 229 -43.13 -25.39 3.37
C ARG A 229 -43.42 -25.60 4.86
N ALA A 230 -43.22 -26.82 5.35
CA ALA A 230 -43.41 -27.16 6.77
C ALA A 230 -42.38 -26.43 7.64
N ALA A 231 -41.09 -26.53 7.30
CA ALA A 231 -40.01 -25.88 8.03
C ALA A 231 -40.15 -24.34 8.08
N CYS A 232 -40.60 -23.70 6.98
CA CYS A 232 -40.82 -22.25 6.92
C CYS A 232 -42.08 -21.76 7.64
N SER A 233 -43.02 -22.66 7.95
CA SER A 233 -44.29 -22.31 8.63
C SER A 233 -44.17 -22.29 10.16
N ILE A 234 -43.11 -22.90 10.70
CA ILE A 234 -42.85 -22.97 12.13
C ILE A 234 -42.30 -21.62 12.60
N TYR A 235 -43.00 -20.98 13.53
CA TYR A 235 -42.59 -19.73 14.16
C TYR A 235 -41.32 -19.93 15.00
N SER A 236 -40.33 -19.05 14.84
CA SER A 236 -39.09 -19.06 15.60
C SER A 236 -38.82 -17.69 16.19
N ASN A 237 -38.57 -17.63 17.50
CA ASN A 237 -38.40 -16.38 18.25
C ASN A 237 -37.11 -15.61 17.88
N ASN A 238 -36.15 -16.27 17.23
CA ASN A 238 -34.79 -15.74 17.08
C ASN A 238 -34.40 -15.37 15.64
N ASN A 239 -35.30 -15.46 14.64
CA ASN A 239 -35.06 -15.11 13.22
C ASN A 239 -33.64 -15.48 12.71
N SER A 240 -33.12 -16.62 13.18
CA SER A 240 -31.73 -17.01 12.96
C SER A 240 -31.64 -17.89 11.73
N VAL A 241 -30.69 -17.59 10.85
CA VAL A 241 -30.43 -18.38 9.64
C VAL A 241 -30.00 -19.80 10.00
N THR A 242 -29.22 -19.98 11.07
CA THR A 242 -28.77 -21.30 11.55
C THR A 242 -29.93 -22.16 12.03
N ASP A 243 -30.85 -21.57 12.80
CA ASP A 243 -32.07 -22.26 13.26
C ASP A 243 -32.96 -22.71 12.10
N LEU A 244 -33.15 -21.82 11.11
CA LEU A 244 -33.91 -22.15 9.90
C LEU A 244 -33.25 -23.27 9.08
N SER A 245 -31.92 -23.23 8.95
CA SER A 245 -31.16 -24.24 8.22
C SER A 245 -31.26 -25.62 8.88
N ASN A 246 -31.13 -25.69 10.22
CA ASN A 246 -31.27 -26.93 10.97
C ASN A 246 -32.69 -27.51 10.86
N ARG A 247 -33.72 -26.67 10.92
CA ARG A 247 -35.11 -27.09 10.72
C ARG A 247 -35.35 -27.62 9.30
N LEU A 248 -34.77 -27.00 8.29
CA LEU A 248 -34.88 -27.46 6.91
C LEU A 248 -34.21 -28.83 6.74
N GLN A 249 -33.01 -29.02 7.27
CA GLN A 249 -32.32 -30.31 7.25
C GLN A 249 -33.15 -31.40 7.96
N ALA A 250 -33.74 -31.10 9.12
CA ALA A 250 -34.58 -32.05 9.86
C ALA A 250 -35.90 -32.43 9.16
N ASN A 251 -36.37 -31.64 8.18
CA ASN A 251 -37.60 -31.93 7.42
C ASN A 251 -37.33 -32.51 6.02
N ILE A 252 -36.06 -32.56 5.60
CA ILE A 252 -35.63 -33.13 4.30
C ILE A 252 -35.14 -34.57 4.46
N ALA A 253 -34.72 -34.95 5.67
CA ALA A 253 -34.49 -36.35 6.08
C ALA A 253 -35.81 -37.13 6.20
#